data_AF-A0A7V4P209-F1
#
_entry.id   AF-A0A7V4P209-F1
#
_cell.length_a   1.000
_cell.length_b   1.000
_cell.length_c   1.000
_cell.angle_alpha   90.00
_cell.angle_beta   90.00
_cell.angle_gamma   90.00
#
_symmetry.space_group_name_H-M   'P 1'
#
loop_
_entity.id
_entity.type
_entity.pdbx_description
1 polymer ?
#
loop_
_entity_poly.entity_id
_entity_poly.type
_entity_poly.pdbx_seq_one_letter_code
_entity_poly.pdbx_strand_id
1 'polypeptide(L)'
;MQPPKSVSLASAEQAHQRASSGISAGLPAGEAVRRLVDRFGPRLHALALRMCGNAADAEDMVQEVFLQALRKWHTFRGDADPGTWLHAIAARSCKARLRRKGGVNRRVPAMSQLMPWAETSVMAVAAAAEDRADAAERNEAVARVQRAIAGLPEHLRVPLVLKEVLAMSVDDVAEALGLGVNTVKTRLFRARLALRKAMIAKAAAVAAPAPIYERQVCLDLLKAKMEAMNRGGTAGGFKVPQAELCARCRAVFRELDLVQDACAQLGMGRMSAAVRAKLLRAIAAREQKERERTSKSRPGRRPVRGRTGDR
;
A
#
# COMPACT_ATOMS: atom_id res chain seq x y z
N MET A 1 -17.69 33.59 1.42
CA MET A 1 -17.01 32.55 0.62
C MET A 1 -16.98 31.28 1.47
N GLN A 2 -17.76 30.26 1.11
CA GLN A 2 -17.88 29.02 1.91
C GLN A 2 -16.58 28.21 1.87
N PRO A 3 -16.12 27.63 2.99
CA PRO A 3 -14.91 26.80 3.01
C PRO A 3 -15.12 25.50 2.21
N PRO A 4 -14.07 24.96 1.56
CA PRO A 4 -14.15 23.67 0.88
C PRO A 4 -14.45 22.56 1.89
N LYS A 5 -15.51 21.79 1.62
CA LYS A 5 -15.99 20.72 2.50
C LYS A 5 -14.92 19.66 2.69
N SER A 6 -14.52 19.45 3.94
CA SER A 6 -13.66 18.36 4.39
C SER A 6 -14.29 17.01 4.06
N VAL A 7 -13.55 16.18 3.31
CA VAL A 7 -13.95 14.78 3.09
C VAL A 7 -13.64 14.01 4.38
N SER A 8 -14.67 13.81 5.22
CA SER A 8 -14.61 13.09 6.50
C SER A 8 -14.12 11.64 6.34
N LEU A 9 -13.49 11.05 7.37
CA LEU A 9 -13.16 9.62 7.51
C LEU A 9 -14.31 8.70 7.12
N ALA A 10 -15.53 9.11 7.49
CA ALA A 10 -16.74 8.43 7.09
C ALA A 10 -16.78 8.26 5.57
N SER A 11 -16.38 9.23 4.76
CA SER A 11 -16.34 9.13 3.29
C SER A 11 -15.20 8.29 2.73
N ALA A 12 -14.07 8.11 3.41
CA ALA A 12 -12.96 7.27 2.92
C ALA A 12 -13.17 5.78 3.27
N GLU A 13 -13.62 5.49 4.49
CA GLU A 13 -14.10 4.15 4.88
C GLU A 13 -15.40 3.80 4.16
N GLN A 14 -16.36 4.73 4.02
CA GLN A 14 -17.54 4.53 3.18
C GLN A 14 -17.18 4.48 1.69
N ALA A 15 -16.12 5.11 1.18
CA ALA A 15 -15.66 4.89 -0.19
C ALA A 15 -14.99 3.52 -0.34
N HIS A 16 -14.27 3.05 0.68
CA HIS A 16 -13.69 1.70 0.70
C HIS A 16 -14.80 0.64 0.77
N GLN A 17 -15.79 0.78 1.67
CA GLN A 17 -16.96 -0.08 1.82
C GLN A 17 -17.96 0.04 0.66
N ARG A 18 -18.23 1.23 0.12
CA ARG A 18 -19.03 1.42 -1.10
C ARG A 18 -18.32 0.89 -2.34
N ALA A 19 -16.99 0.92 -2.40
CA ALA A 19 -16.28 0.31 -3.53
C ALA A 19 -16.17 -1.23 -3.41
N SER A 20 -16.38 -1.79 -2.21
CA SER A 20 -16.48 -3.24 -1.94
C SER A 20 -17.88 -3.81 -2.14
N SER A 21 -18.86 -2.93 -2.38
CA SER A 21 -20.29 -3.25 -2.57
C SER A 21 -20.64 -4.15 -3.76
N GLY A 22 -19.65 -4.71 -4.46
CA GLY A 22 -19.87 -5.58 -5.60
C GLY A 22 -18.91 -6.75 -5.73
N ILE A 23 -18.10 -7.07 -4.71
CA ILE A 23 -17.24 -8.26 -4.76
C ILE A 23 -17.52 -9.10 -3.50
N SER A 24 -18.34 -10.15 -3.67
CA SER A 24 -18.72 -11.08 -2.59
C SER A 24 -18.22 -12.49 -2.88
N ALA A 25 -18.07 -13.30 -1.83
CA ALA A 25 -17.57 -14.68 -1.92
C ALA A 25 -18.37 -15.57 -2.89
N GLY A 26 -19.65 -15.27 -3.12
CA GLY A 26 -20.51 -16.01 -4.03
C GLY A 26 -20.31 -15.74 -5.53
N LEU A 27 -19.50 -14.74 -5.90
CA LEU A 27 -19.26 -14.45 -7.32
C LEU A 27 -18.42 -15.54 -7.99
N PRO A 28 -18.68 -15.84 -9.28
CA PRO A 28 -17.77 -16.64 -10.08
C PRO A 28 -16.36 -16.04 -10.07
N ALA A 29 -15.35 -16.89 -9.97
CA ALA A 29 -13.96 -16.44 -9.82
C ALA A 29 -13.50 -15.48 -10.93
N GLY A 30 -13.90 -15.74 -12.17
CA GLY A 30 -13.54 -14.88 -13.31
C GLY A 30 -14.14 -13.47 -13.21
N GLU A 31 -15.40 -13.35 -12.79
CA GLU A 31 -16.05 -12.06 -12.59
C GLU A 31 -15.47 -11.31 -11.41
N ALA A 32 -15.29 -11.98 -10.27
CA ALA A 32 -14.71 -11.39 -9.07
C ALA A 32 -13.30 -10.85 -9.36
N VAL A 33 -12.44 -11.65 -9.99
CA VAL A 33 -11.07 -11.24 -10.32
C VAL A 33 -11.04 -10.11 -11.34
N ARG A 34 -11.96 -10.07 -12.31
CA ARG A 34 -12.06 -8.93 -13.25
C ARG A 34 -12.33 -7.62 -12.52
N ARG A 35 -13.27 -7.63 -11.58
CA ARG A 35 -13.55 -6.47 -10.70
C ARG A 35 -12.34 -6.11 -9.85
N LEU A 36 -11.60 -7.10 -9.33
CA LEU A 36 -10.34 -6.87 -8.61
C LEU A 36 -9.25 -6.26 -9.51
N VAL A 37 -9.13 -6.68 -10.77
CA VAL A 37 -8.17 -6.14 -11.73
C VAL A 37 -8.47 -4.68 -12.03
N ASP A 38 -9.72 -4.33 -12.29
CA ASP A 38 -10.11 -2.95 -12.57
C ASP A 38 -9.92 -2.04 -11.34
N ARG A 39 -10.21 -2.55 -10.13
CA ARG A 39 -10.13 -1.76 -8.90
C ARG A 39 -8.71 -1.65 -8.32
N PHE A 40 -7.96 -2.74 -8.28
CA PHE A 40 -6.68 -2.82 -7.57
C PHE A 40 -5.46 -2.99 -8.49
N GLY A 41 -5.67 -3.31 -9.77
CA GLY A 41 -4.60 -3.46 -10.75
C GLY A 41 -3.65 -2.26 -10.84
N PRO A 42 -4.14 -1.02 -10.89
CA PRO A 42 -3.27 0.17 -10.94
C PRO A 42 -2.35 0.28 -9.71
N ARG A 43 -2.89 0.10 -8.50
CA ARG A 43 -2.13 0.07 -7.24
C ARG A 43 -1.11 -1.06 -7.18
N LEU A 44 -1.50 -2.27 -7.58
CA LEU A 44 -0.63 -3.44 -7.59
C LEU A 44 0.49 -3.35 -8.63
N HIS A 45 0.21 -2.80 -9.81
CA HIS A 45 1.22 -2.56 -10.83
C HIS A 45 2.25 -1.55 -10.36
N ALA A 46 1.79 -0.47 -9.75
CA ALA A 46 2.66 0.52 -9.19
C ALA A 46 3.53 -0.09 -8.06
N LEU A 47 2.94 -0.89 -7.15
CA LEU A 47 3.68 -1.69 -6.15
C LEU A 47 4.78 -2.53 -6.82
N ALA A 48 4.42 -3.29 -7.85
CA ALA A 48 5.31 -4.23 -8.51
C ALA A 48 6.51 -3.53 -9.15
N LEU A 49 6.32 -2.35 -9.76
CA LEU A 49 7.41 -1.54 -10.31
C LEU A 49 8.43 -1.14 -9.24
N ARG A 50 7.96 -0.76 -8.04
CA ARG A 50 8.82 -0.37 -6.92
C ARG A 50 9.51 -1.56 -6.25
N MET A 51 8.85 -2.72 -6.29
CA MET A 51 9.40 -3.95 -5.75
C MET A 51 10.46 -4.57 -6.66
N CYS A 52 10.24 -4.54 -7.98
CA CYS A 52 11.07 -5.24 -8.95
C CYS A 52 12.14 -4.38 -9.62
N GLY A 53 11.96 -3.06 -9.67
CA GLY A 53 12.93 -2.12 -10.26
C GLY A 53 12.98 -2.11 -11.79
N ASN A 54 12.24 -3.00 -12.47
CA ASN A 54 12.07 -3.01 -13.91
C ASN A 54 10.63 -3.37 -14.30
N ALA A 55 10.22 -2.97 -15.51
CA ALA A 55 8.85 -3.14 -15.98
C ALA A 55 8.48 -4.62 -16.15
N ALA A 56 9.30 -5.41 -16.86
CA ALA A 56 9.00 -6.81 -17.17
C ALA A 56 8.72 -7.65 -15.90
N ASP A 57 9.59 -7.56 -14.91
CA ASP A 57 9.40 -8.23 -13.63
C ASP A 57 8.16 -7.76 -12.87
N ALA A 58 7.82 -6.47 -12.99
CA ALA A 58 6.64 -5.91 -12.38
C ALA A 58 5.36 -6.44 -13.03
N GLU A 59 5.34 -6.50 -14.36
CA GLU A 59 4.24 -7.08 -15.13
C GLU A 59 4.01 -8.55 -14.77
N ASP A 60 5.10 -9.33 -14.66
CA ASP A 60 5.06 -10.74 -14.26
C ASP A 60 4.56 -10.91 -12.83
N MET A 61 5.01 -10.05 -11.91
CA MET A 61 4.53 -10.07 -10.52
C MET A 61 3.03 -9.77 -10.44
N VAL A 62 2.53 -8.76 -11.16
CA VAL A 62 1.09 -8.43 -11.18
C VAL A 62 0.29 -9.60 -11.73
N GLN A 63 0.76 -10.20 -12.82
CA GLN A 63 0.11 -11.36 -13.41
C GLN A 63 0.05 -12.53 -12.44
N GLU A 64 1.16 -12.87 -11.80
CA GLU A 64 1.20 -13.96 -10.83
C GLU A 64 0.24 -13.71 -9.66
N VAL A 65 0.13 -12.47 -9.17
CA VAL A 65 -0.79 -12.11 -8.08
C VAL A 65 -2.25 -12.36 -8.49
N PHE A 66 -2.68 -11.88 -9.65
CA PHE A 66 -4.06 -12.07 -10.10
C PHE A 66 -4.36 -13.51 -10.54
N LEU A 67 -3.38 -14.23 -11.09
CA LEU A 67 -3.52 -15.66 -11.39
C LEU A 67 -3.61 -16.50 -10.10
N GLN A 68 -2.89 -16.11 -9.05
CA GLN A 68 -3.07 -16.71 -7.72
C GLN A 68 -4.44 -16.37 -7.13
N ALA A 69 -4.91 -15.13 -7.26
CA ALA A 69 -6.24 -14.74 -6.84
C ALA A 69 -7.31 -15.58 -7.54
N LEU A 70 -7.21 -15.76 -8.86
CA LEU A 70 -8.12 -16.59 -9.63
C LEU A 70 -8.11 -18.05 -9.18
N ARG A 71 -6.94 -18.61 -8.88
CA ARG A 71 -6.82 -19.98 -8.35
C ARG A 71 -7.40 -20.11 -6.94
N LYS A 72 -7.22 -19.11 -6.10
CA LYS A 72 -7.56 -19.15 -4.66
C LYS A 72 -8.92 -18.54 -4.34
N TRP A 73 -9.67 -18.05 -5.32
CA TRP A 73 -10.93 -17.34 -5.08
C TRP A 73 -11.92 -18.14 -4.20
N HIS A 74 -11.98 -19.46 -4.40
CA HIS A 74 -12.79 -20.37 -3.57
C HIS A 74 -12.46 -20.36 -2.07
N THR A 75 -11.29 -19.83 -1.67
CA THR A 75 -10.89 -19.70 -0.26
C THR A 75 -11.32 -18.38 0.37
N PHE A 76 -11.80 -17.43 -0.44
CA PHE A 76 -12.27 -16.14 0.06
C PHE A 76 -13.65 -16.31 0.70
N ARG A 77 -13.70 -16.20 2.03
CA ARG A 77 -14.94 -16.40 2.82
C ARG A 77 -15.80 -15.15 2.95
N GLY A 78 -15.28 -13.97 2.58
CA GLY A 78 -15.96 -12.69 2.78
C GLY A 78 -15.76 -12.05 4.15
N ASP A 79 -15.01 -12.70 5.06
CA ASP A 79 -14.72 -12.20 6.42
C ASP A 79 -13.89 -10.91 6.41
N ALA A 80 -13.12 -10.69 5.34
CA ALA A 80 -12.26 -9.53 5.15
C ALA A 80 -12.59 -8.82 3.83
N ASP A 81 -12.19 -7.56 3.71
CA ASP A 81 -12.31 -6.83 2.44
C ASP A 81 -11.57 -7.58 1.31
N PRO A 82 -12.17 -7.71 0.10
CA PRO A 82 -11.53 -8.34 -1.05
C PRO A 82 -10.16 -7.73 -1.40
N GLY A 83 -9.98 -6.43 -1.17
CA GLY A 83 -8.71 -5.73 -1.32
C GLY A 83 -7.67 -6.20 -0.31
N THR A 84 -8.04 -6.34 0.97
CA THR A 84 -7.15 -6.89 2.01
C THR A 84 -6.70 -8.30 1.66
N TRP A 85 -7.63 -9.16 1.24
CA TRP A 85 -7.31 -10.52 0.80
C TRP A 85 -6.35 -10.55 -0.40
N LEU A 86 -6.58 -9.70 -1.40
CA LEU A 86 -5.71 -9.57 -2.57
C LEU A 86 -4.33 -9.02 -2.20
N HIS A 87 -4.25 -8.02 -1.32
CA HIS A 87 -2.99 -7.47 -0.82
C HIS A 87 -2.18 -8.52 -0.06
N ALA A 88 -2.82 -9.41 0.70
CA ALA A 88 -2.14 -10.53 1.33
C ALA A 88 -1.52 -11.50 0.31
N ILE A 89 -2.19 -11.76 -0.82
CA ILE A 89 -1.62 -12.53 -1.94
C ILE A 89 -0.43 -11.79 -2.56
N ALA A 90 -0.54 -10.48 -2.77
CA ALA A 90 0.54 -9.65 -3.30
C ALA A 90 1.77 -9.64 -2.38
N ALA A 91 1.58 -9.47 -1.08
CA ALA A 91 2.65 -9.47 -0.09
C ALA A 91 3.38 -10.82 -0.01
N ARG A 92 2.63 -11.94 -0.05
CA ARG A 92 3.24 -13.29 -0.13
C ARG A 92 4.05 -13.48 -1.41
N SER A 93 3.53 -12.98 -2.54
CA SER A 93 4.22 -13.02 -3.84
C SER A 93 5.52 -12.19 -3.82
N CYS A 94 5.48 -11.01 -3.19
CA CYS A 94 6.68 -10.22 -2.90
C CYS A 94 7.67 -11.07 -2.11
N LYS A 95 7.29 -11.53 -0.91
CA LYS A 95 8.15 -12.29 0.02
C LYS A 95 8.81 -13.50 -0.64
N ALA A 96 8.07 -14.26 -1.44
CA ALA A 96 8.59 -15.41 -2.17
C ALA A 96 9.68 -15.03 -3.19
N ARG A 97 9.56 -13.86 -3.83
CA ARG A 97 10.55 -13.32 -4.76
C ARG A 97 11.80 -12.83 -4.02
N LEU A 98 11.64 -12.13 -2.89
CA LEU A 98 12.75 -11.65 -2.05
C LEU A 98 13.62 -12.80 -1.53
N ARG A 99 12.98 -13.88 -1.07
CA ARG A 99 13.69 -15.04 -0.50
C ARG A 99 14.64 -15.71 -1.51
N ARG A 100 14.35 -15.60 -2.82
CA ARG A 100 15.22 -16.13 -3.88
C ARG A 100 16.46 -15.27 -4.13
N LYS A 101 16.49 -14.01 -3.69
CA LYS A 101 17.59 -13.07 -3.95
C LYS A 101 18.65 -12.98 -2.81
N GLY A 102 18.62 -13.89 -1.83
CA GLY A 102 19.63 -13.97 -0.76
C GLY A 102 19.39 -12.95 0.36
N GLY A 103 18.85 -13.45 1.48
CA GLY A 103 18.20 -12.64 2.52
C GLY A 103 19.08 -11.62 3.25
N VAL A 104 18.46 -10.50 3.64
CA VAL A 104 19.11 -9.47 4.45
C VAL A 104 18.79 -9.70 5.92
N ASN A 105 19.73 -10.35 6.62
CA ASN A 105 19.90 -10.18 8.06
C ASN A 105 21.05 -9.19 8.27
N ARG A 106 20.76 -7.96 8.72
CA ARG A 106 21.81 -7.08 9.24
C ARG A 106 21.25 -6.08 10.23
N ARG A 107 22.13 -5.74 11.19
CA ARG A 107 21.87 -4.94 12.38
C ARG A 107 21.12 -3.65 12.06
N VAL A 108 20.30 -3.33 13.03
CA VAL A 108 19.12 -2.49 13.00
C VAL A 108 19.57 -1.21 13.73
N PRO A 109 19.83 -0.07 13.04
CA PRO A 109 20.35 1.12 13.70
C PRO A 109 19.40 1.65 14.78
N ALA A 110 19.93 2.17 15.89
CA ALA A 110 19.16 2.60 17.04
C ALA A 110 18.26 3.81 16.71
N MET A 111 17.09 3.88 17.35
CA MET A 111 16.09 4.96 17.17
C MET A 111 16.70 6.35 17.36
N SER A 112 17.71 6.49 18.23
CA SER A 112 18.42 7.73 18.55
C SER A 112 19.24 8.33 17.39
N GLN A 113 19.64 7.54 16.39
CA GLN A 113 20.49 7.99 15.27
C GLN A 113 19.72 8.68 14.13
N LEU A 114 18.39 8.73 14.23
CA LEU A 114 17.50 9.24 13.19
C LEU A 114 16.65 10.42 13.68
N MET A 115 17.09 11.11 14.75
CA MET A 115 16.23 11.97 15.55
C MET A 115 16.29 13.46 15.19
N PRO A 116 15.15 14.17 15.26
CA PRO A 116 15.02 15.61 15.03
C PRO A 116 15.90 16.53 15.87
N TRP A 117 16.37 16.14 17.06
CA TRP A 117 17.15 17.03 17.94
C TRP A 117 18.61 17.18 17.52
N ALA A 118 19.16 16.23 16.75
CA ALA A 118 20.56 16.24 16.31
C ALA A 118 20.73 16.95 14.94
N GLU A 119 19.62 17.26 14.26
CA GLU A 119 19.64 17.86 12.93
C GLU A 119 19.81 19.38 13.01
N THR A 120 20.72 19.91 12.21
CA THR A 120 20.99 21.36 12.14
C THR A 120 20.15 22.07 11.08
N SER A 121 19.39 21.34 10.26
CA SER A 121 18.61 21.89 9.15
C SER A 121 17.27 21.17 8.93
N VAL A 122 16.27 21.90 8.43
CA VAL A 122 14.95 21.39 7.99
C VAL A 122 14.61 21.92 6.59
N MET A 123 13.69 21.27 5.87
CA MET A 123 13.22 21.74 4.56
C MET A 123 12.55 23.11 4.67
N ALA A 124 12.93 24.05 3.79
CA ALA A 124 12.37 25.38 3.73
C ALA A 124 10.84 25.36 3.56
N VAL A 125 10.33 24.48 2.69
CA VAL A 125 8.88 24.30 2.46
C VAL A 125 8.14 23.78 3.70
N ALA A 126 8.80 22.97 4.53
CA ALA A 126 8.24 22.47 5.77
C ALA A 126 8.29 23.52 6.90
N ALA A 127 9.17 24.52 6.78
CA ALA A 127 9.26 25.67 7.68
C ALA A 127 8.31 26.83 7.32
N ALA A 128 7.94 26.99 6.05
CA ALA A 128 7.05 28.05 5.56
C ALA A 128 5.57 27.87 6.00
N ALA A 129 4.77 28.94 6.04
CA ALA A 129 3.32 28.84 6.29
C ALA A 129 2.62 28.04 5.16
N GLU A 130 1.53 27.32 5.50
CA GLU A 130 0.75 26.51 4.55
C GLU A 130 0.10 27.40 3.49
N ASP A 131 0.77 27.60 2.36
CA ASP A 131 0.14 27.59 1.03
C ASP A 131 1.17 27.81 -0.08
N ARG A 132 0.99 27.06 -1.17
CA ARG A 132 1.73 27.07 -2.46
C ARG A 132 2.98 26.19 -2.57
N ALA A 133 2.81 24.87 -2.46
CA ALA A 133 3.69 23.95 -3.19
C ALA A 133 3.11 23.71 -4.59
N ASP A 134 3.78 24.22 -5.62
CA ASP A 134 3.34 24.07 -7.01
C ASP A 134 3.37 22.60 -7.44
N ALA A 135 2.58 22.25 -8.46
CA ALA A 135 2.48 20.86 -8.95
C ALA A 135 3.84 20.27 -9.37
N ALA A 136 4.77 21.11 -9.83
CA ALA A 136 6.13 20.72 -10.17
C ALA A 136 6.92 20.24 -8.94
N GLU A 137 6.86 20.97 -7.81
CA GLU A 137 7.53 20.59 -6.56
C GLU A 137 6.98 19.28 -6.00
N ARG A 138 5.66 19.08 -6.09
CA ARG A 138 5.02 17.83 -5.69
C ARG A 138 5.47 16.65 -6.55
N ASN A 139 5.53 16.82 -7.86
CA ASN A 139 6.03 15.78 -8.76
C ASN A 139 7.49 15.43 -8.49
N GLU A 140 8.32 16.45 -8.22
CA GLU A 140 9.72 16.22 -7.89
C GLU A 140 9.87 15.50 -6.54
N ALA A 141 9.08 15.87 -5.53
CA ALA A 141 9.00 15.19 -4.24
C ALA A 141 8.63 13.71 -4.41
N VAL A 142 7.62 13.40 -5.23
CA VAL A 142 7.23 12.02 -5.55
C VAL A 142 8.37 11.25 -6.20
N ALA A 143 9.06 11.84 -7.18
CA ALA A 143 10.18 11.21 -7.85
C ALA A 143 11.37 10.96 -6.90
N ARG A 144 11.64 11.89 -5.97
CA ARG A 144 12.66 11.73 -4.93
C ARG A 144 12.31 10.59 -3.97
N VAL A 145 11.07 10.54 -3.47
CA VAL A 145 10.57 9.44 -2.63
C VAL A 145 10.67 8.10 -3.36
N GLN A 146 10.29 8.04 -4.64
CA GLN A 146 10.39 6.82 -5.43
C GLN A 146 11.82 6.28 -5.51
N ARG A 147 12.80 7.14 -5.80
CA ARG A 147 14.22 6.76 -5.82
C ARG A 147 14.71 6.31 -4.44
N ALA A 148 14.30 7.02 -3.39
CA ALA A 148 14.64 6.68 -2.02
C ALA A 148 14.08 5.31 -1.61
N ILE A 149 12.83 4.98 -1.98
CA ILE A 149 12.24 3.66 -1.76
C ILE A 149 13.05 2.57 -2.46
N ALA A 150 13.47 2.79 -3.71
CA ALA A 150 14.28 1.82 -4.45
C ALA A 150 15.64 1.55 -3.78
N GLY A 151 16.23 2.58 -3.17
CA GLY A 151 17.49 2.47 -2.41
C GLY A 151 17.36 1.81 -1.03
N LEU A 152 16.15 1.57 -0.52
CA LEU A 152 15.97 0.94 0.78
C LEU A 152 16.35 -0.55 0.75
N PRO A 153 16.99 -1.06 1.83
CA PRO A 153 17.09 -2.49 2.07
C PRO A 153 15.71 -3.15 2.04
N GLU A 154 15.59 -4.34 1.47
CA GLU A 154 14.30 -5.02 1.28
C GLU A 154 13.49 -5.17 2.57
N HIS A 155 14.15 -5.48 3.69
CA HIS A 155 13.50 -5.66 4.98
C HIS A 155 12.83 -4.38 5.51
N LEU A 156 13.20 -3.19 4.99
CA LEU A 156 12.55 -1.91 5.25
C LEU A 156 11.59 -1.52 4.12
N ARG A 157 12.01 -1.74 2.87
CA ARG A 157 11.24 -1.39 1.66
C ARG A 157 9.89 -2.09 1.64
N VAL A 158 9.85 -3.39 1.92
CA VAL A 158 8.64 -4.20 1.75
C VAL A 158 7.54 -3.81 2.73
N PRO A 159 7.78 -3.76 4.06
CA PRO A 159 6.74 -3.28 4.99
C PRO A 159 6.28 -1.86 4.65
N LEU A 160 7.19 -0.97 4.28
CA LEU A 160 6.88 0.41 3.93
C LEU A 160 5.94 0.50 2.73
N VAL A 161 6.25 -0.20 1.63
CA VAL A 161 5.41 -0.14 0.44
C VAL A 161 4.05 -0.78 0.69
N LEU A 162 3.98 -1.89 1.44
CA LEU A 162 2.69 -2.47 1.83
C LEU A 162 1.86 -1.51 2.70
N LYS A 163 2.47 -0.81 3.66
CA LYS A 163 1.77 0.12 4.55
C LYS A 163 1.34 1.42 3.88
N GLU A 164 2.26 2.09 3.17
CA GLU A 164 2.07 3.47 2.71
C GLU A 164 1.54 3.55 1.27
N VAL A 165 1.85 2.55 0.43
CA VAL A 165 1.45 2.54 -0.99
C VAL A 165 0.20 1.70 -1.21
N LEU A 166 0.11 0.52 -0.58
CA LEU A 166 -1.10 -0.31 -0.63
C LEU A 166 -2.12 0.03 0.45
N ALA A 167 -1.78 0.92 1.38
CA ALA A 167 -2.63 1.32 2.50
C ALA A 167 -3.05 0.15 3.40
N MET A 168 -2.24 -0.91 3.53
CA MET A 168 -2.53 -2.02 4.46
C MET A 168 -2.44 -1.57 5.92
N SER A 169 -3.14 -2.25 6.83
CA SER A 169 -2.94 -2.07 8.27
C SER A 169 -1.58 -2.64 8.71
N VAL A 170 -1.08 -2.23 9.87
CA VAL A 170 0.17 -2.80 10.41
C VAL A 170 0.01 -4.29 10.70
N ASP A 171 -1.16 -4.71 11.17
CA ASP A 171 -1.46 -6.09 11.51
C ASP A 171 -1.51 -6.97 10.26
N ASP A 172 -2.16 -6.51 9.18
CA ASP A 172 -2.16 -7.22 7.90
C ASP A 172 -0.75 -7.36 7.33
N VAL A 173 0.08 -6.31 7.47
CA VAL A 173 1.49 -6.38 7.04
C VAL A 173 2.27 -7.39 7.87
N ALA A 174 2.02 -7.45 9.18
CA ALA A 174 2.65 -8.39 10.10
C ALA A 174 2.28 -9.83 9.74
N GLU A 175 0.99 -10.11 9.56
CA GLU A 175 0.47 -11.41 9.15
C GLU A 175 1.03 -11.82 7.78
N ALA A 176 0.92 -10.95 6.78
CA ALA A 176 1.33 -11.26 5.41
C ALA A 176 2.85 -11.52 5.29
N LEU A 177 3.66 -10.85 6.11
CA LEU A 177 5.10 -11.05 6.15
C LEU A 177 5.54 -12.13 7.15
N GLY A 178 4.65 -12.63 8.01
CA GLY A 178 4.98 -13.54 9.11
C GLY A 178 5.98 -12.91 10.08
N LEU A 179 5.75 -11.66 10.47
CA LEU A 179 6.57 -10.89 11.41
C LEU A 179 5.73 -10.48 12.61
N GLY A 180 6.37 -10.22 13.76
CA GLY A 180 5.67 -9.60 14.89
C GLY A 180 5.27 -8.14 14.56
N VAL A 181 4.11 -7.70 15.05
CA VAL A 181 3.58 -6.33 14.87
C VAL A 181 4.62 -5.27 15.25
N ASN A 182 5.31 -5.45 16.39
CA ASN A 182 6.36 -4.53 16.83
C ASN A 182 7.56 -4.50 15.87
N THR A 183 7.90 -5.63 15.25
CA THR A 183 8.96 -5.68 14.22
C THR A 183 8.56 -4.86 13.00
N VAL A 184 7.31 -4.94 12.57
CA VAL A 184 6.78 -4.12 11.46
C VAL A 184 6.84 -2.63 11.83
N LYS A 185 6.34 -2.25 13.01
CA LYS A 185 6.40 -0.85 13.50
C LYS A 185 7.81 -0.28 13.50
N THR A 186 8.79 -1.04 14.01
CA THR A 186 10.20 -0.61 14.01
C THR A 186 10.78 -0.49 12.60
N ARG A 187 10.43 -1.40 11.68
CA ARG A 187 10.88 -1.32 10.27
C ARG A 187 10.27 -0.13 9.55
N LEU A 188 8.97 0.13 9.75
CA LEU A 188 8.26 1.29 9.18
C LEU A 188 8.86 2.60 9.67
N PHE A 189 9.10 2.72 10.97
CA PHE A 189 9.75 3.89 11.57
C PHE A 189 11.07 4.22 10.88
N ARG A 190 11.94 3.21 10.72
CA ARG A 190 13.23 3.40 10.05
C ARG A 190 13.08 3.77 8.58
N ALA A 191 12.19 3.09 7.88
CA ALA A 191 11.96 3.33 6.47
C ALA A 191 11.48 4.77 6.23
N ARG A 192 10.54 5.26 7.04
CA ARG A 192 10.05 6.66 7.00
C ARG A 192 11.16 7.67 7.26
N LEU A 193 12.04 7.41 8.22
CA LEU A 193 13.17 8.32 8.52
C LEU A 193 14.22 8.33 7.42
N ALA A 194 14.50 7.17 6.82
CA ALA A 194 15.39 7.10 5.66
C ALA A 194 14.81 7.86 4.45
N LEU A 195 13.51 7.74 4.20
CA LEU A 195 12.83 8.53 3.16
C LEU A 195 12.88 10.02 3.46
N ARG A 196 12.59 10.42 4.70
CA ARG A 196 12.69 11.82 5.15
C ARG A 196 14.09 12.39 4.91
N LYS A 197 15.14 11.68 5.34
CA LYS A 197 16.53 12.11 5.11
C LYS A 197 16.84 12.29 3.62
N ALA A 198 16.40 11.35 2.78
CA ALA A 198 16.58 11.45 1.34
C ALA A 198 15.82 12.64 0.71
N MET A 199 14.67 13.00 1.27
CA MET A 199 13.89 14.17 0.86
C MET A 199 14.58 15.48 1.22
N ILE A 200 15.09 15.59 2.45
CA ILE A 200 15.78 16.79 2.94
C ILE A 200 17.09 17.02 2.20
N ALA A 201 17.88 15.97 1.95
CA ALA A 201 19.24 16.08 1.39
C ALA A 201 19.35 16.78 0.04
N LYS A 202 18.24 16.89 -0.72
CA LYS A 202 18.19 17.55 -2.04
C LYS A 202 17.20 18.71 -2.10
N ALA A 203 16.61 19.08 -0.97
CA ALA A 203 15.70 20.21 -0.88
C ALA A 203 16.44 21.46 -0.42
N ALA A 204 15.89 22.64 -0.75
CA ALA A 204 16.28 23.87 -0.08
C ALA A 204 16.05 23.69 1.43
N ALA A 205 17.10 23.88 2.22
CA ALA A 205 17.10 23.69 3.66
C ALA A 205 17.41 25.00 4.37
N VAL A 206 16.78 25.22 5.52
CA VAL A 206 17.03 26.34 6.42
C VAL A 206 17.56 25.80 7.74
N ALA A 207 18.23 26.67 8.51
CA ALA A 207 18.68 26.31 9.86
C ALA A 207 17.50 25.83 10.70
N ALA A 208 17.66 24.68 11.36
CA ALA A 208 16.64 24.14 12.24
C ALA A 208 16.46 25.09 13.44
N PRO A 209 15.22 25.47 13.80
CA PRO A 209 14.98 26.28 14.99
C PRO A 209 15.55 25.59 16.24
N ALA A 210 15.96 26.40 17.22
CA ALA A 210 16.39 25.89 18.51
C ALA A 210 15.27 25.03 19.14
N PRO A 211 15.59 23.87 19.73
CA PRO A 211 14.60 23.06 20.40
C PRO A 211 14.06 23.81 21.63
N ILE A 212 12.74 23.93 21.71
CA ILE A 212 12.06 24.54 22.88
C ILE A 212 11.81 23.48 23.97
N TYR A 213 11.49 22.25 23.57
CA TYR A 213 11.23 21.17 24.51
C TYR A 213 12.49 20.39 24.87
N GLU A 214 12.46 19.78 26.05
CA GLU A 214 13.42 18.76 26.42
C GLU A 214 13.43 17.59 25.42
N ARG A 215 14.58 16.92 25.34
CA ARG A 215 14.82 15.81 24.41
C ARG A 215 13.77 14.71 24.51
N GLN A 216 13.33 14.38 25.73
CA GLN A 216 12.37 13.31 25.96
C GLN A 216 10.97 13.68 25.45
N VAL A 217 10.53 14.92 25.65
CA VAL A 217 9.25 15.42 25.12
C VAL A 217 9.23 15.36 23.58
N CYS A 218 10.33 15.75 22.93
CA CYS A 218 10.46 15.62 21.47
C CYS A 218 10.35 14.17 20.98
N LEU A 219 10.91 13.22 21.75
CA LEU A 219 10.83 11.77 21.47
C LEU A 219 9.39 11.27 21.54
N ASP A 220 8.68 11.66 22.59
CA ASP A 220 7.32 11.19 22.84
C ASP A 220 6.35 11.74 21.80
N LEU A 221 6.50 13.02 21.40
CA LEU A 221 5.74 13.60 20.29
C LEU A 221 6.01 12.88 18.96
N LEU A 222 7.27 12.57 18.66
CA LEU A 222 7.61 11.82 17.43
C LEU A 222 7.04 10.40 17.46
N LYS A 223 7.09 9.72 18.61
CA LYS A 223 6.50 8.39 18.77
C LYS A 223 4.99 8.45 18.55
N ALA A 224 4.30 9.42 19.14
CA ALA A 224 2.88 9.66 18.92
C ALA A 224 2.55 9.95 17.44
N LYS A 225 3.39 10.74 16.75
CA LYS A 225 3.26 10.99 15.30
C LYS A 225 3.37 9.69 14.51
N MET A 226 4.36 8.86 14.81
CA MET A 226 4.59 7.60 14.10
C MET A 226 3.48 6.57 14.34
N GLU A 227 2.92 6.55 15.55
CA GLU A 227 1.74 5.75 15.88
C GLU A 227 0.50 6.23 15.13
N ALA A 228 0.32 7.56 14.98
CA ALA A 228 -0.75 8.11 14.16
C ALA A 228 -0.61 7.69 12.69
N MET A 229 0.59 7.80 12.10
CA MET A 229 0.85 7.33 10.73
C MET A 229 0.56 5.82 10.56
N ASN A 230 0.84 5.00 11.59
CA ASN A 230 0.56 3.56 11.56
C ASN A 230 -0.94 3.23 11.50
N ARG A 231 -1.81 4.07 12.08
CA ARG A 231 -3.26 3.90 12.02
C ARG A 231 -3.86 4.29 10.66
N GLY A 232 -3.13 5.07 9.85
CA GLY A 232 -3.49 5.40 8.47
C GLY A 232 -3.83 6.88 8.26
N GLY A 233 -2.83 7.64 7.79
CA GLY A 233 -2.98 8.99 7.23
C GLY A 233 -3.50 10.05 8.20
N THR A 234 -3.50 11.31 7.77
CA THR A 234 -3.89 12.52 8.54
C THR A 234 -5.24 12.44 9.25
N ALA A 235 -6.08 11.51 8.83
CA ALA A 235 -7.42 11.25 9.34
C ALA A 235 -7.44 10.42 10.64
N GLY A 236 -6.45 9.54 10.89
CA GLY A 236 -6.25 8.86 12.18
C GLY A 236 -5.71 9.76 13.31
N GLY A 237 -5.57 11.05 13.00
CA GLY A 237 -5.31 12.17 13.89
C GLY A 237 -4.05 12.03 14.72
N PHE A 238 -2.96 12.66 14.30
CA PHE A 238 -1.97 13.09 15.29
C PHE A 238 -2.70 14.09 16.20
N LYS A 239 -2.90 13.71 17.46
CA LYS A 239 -3.87 14.36 18.36
C LYS A 239 -3.41 15.72 18.89
N VAL A 240 -2.15 16.09 18.67
CA VAL A 240 -1.61 17.38 19.10
C VAL A 240 -1.76 18.38 17.96
N PRO A 241 -2.50 19.49 18.16
CA PRO A 241 -2.63 20.54 17.16
C PRO A 241 -1.26 21.09 16.74
N GLN A 242 -1.09 21.39 15.45
CA GLN A 242 0.18 21.94 14.93
C GLN A 242 0.58 23.25 15.63
N ALA A 243 -0.40 24.04 16.08
CA ALA A 243 -0.19 25.28 16.82
C ALA A 243 0.50 25.06 18.17
N GLU A 244 0.25 23.92 18.81
CA GLU A 244 0.84 23.55 20.10
C GLU A 244 2.25 22.97 19.96
N LEU A 245 2.68 22.61 18.74
CA LEU A 245 4.05 22.14 18.49
C LEU A 245 5.00 23.32 18.31
N CYS A 246 6.18 23.22 18.92
CA CYS A 246 7.29 24.11 18.59
C CYS A 246 7.65 24.03 17.09
N ALA A 247 8.25 25.11 16.56
CA ALA A 247 8.57 25.24 15.14
C ALA A 247 9.41 24.07 14.59
N ARG A 248 10.33 23.55 15.42
CA ARG A 248 11.18 22.41 15.06
C ARG A 248 10.38 21.11 14.88
N CYS A 249 9.53 20.74 15.85
CA CYS A 249 8.68 19.55 15.76
C CYS A 249 7.69 19.66 14.59
N ARG A 250 7.12 20.85 14.40
CA ARG A 250 6.20 21.15 13.29
C ARG A 250 6.85 20.89 11.93
N ALA A 251 8.05 21.42 11.70
CA ALA A 251 8.77 21.23 10.44
C ALA A 251 9.05 19.75 10.16
N VAL A 252 9.56 19.01 11.14
CA VAL A 252 9.84 17.57 11.01
C VAL A 252 8.59 16.78 10.67
N PHE A 253 7.46 17.07 11.34
CA PHE A 253 6.23 16.32 11.11
C PHE A 253 5.65 16.61 9.73
N ARG A 254 5.78 17.85 9.24
CA ARG A 254 5.41 18.19 7.86
C ARG A 254 6.27 17.46 6.82
N GLU A 255 7.57 17.27 7.07
CA GLU A 255 8.40 16.46 6.17
C GLU A 255 7.97 14.99 6.13
N LEU A 256 7.57 14.42 7.28
CA LEU A 256 7.02 13.07 7.34
C LEU A 256 5.67 12.97 6.61
N ASP A 257 4.82 14.00 6.73
CA ASP A 257 3.54 14.08 6.03
C ASP A 257 3.75 14.16 4.51
N LEU A 258 4.68 14.99 4.04
CA LEU A 258 5.05 15.07 2.62
C LEU A 258 5.55 13.72 2.07
N VAL A 259 6.34 12.99 2.86
CA VAL A 259 6.80 11.63 2.50
C VAL A 259 5.61 10.68 2.38
N GLN A 260 4.68 10.72 3.34
CA GLN A 260 3.49 9.87 3.35
C GLN A 260 2.56 10.18 2.17
N ASP A 261 2.33 11.45 1.87
CA ASP A 261 1.52 11.90 0.73
C ASP A 261 2.14 11.48 -0.60
N ALA A 262 3.46 11.63 -0.74
CA ALA A 262 4.19 11.14 -1.91
C ALA A 262 4.06 9.61 -2.07
N CYS A 263 4.13 8.84 -0.98
CA CYS A 263 3.90 7.39 -1.03
C CYS A 263 2.46 7.04 -1.44
N ALA A 264 1.47 7.77 -0.94
CA ALA A 264 0.08 7.58 -1.32
C ALA A 264 -0.15 7.88 -2.81
N GLN A 265 0.48 8.94 -3.34
CA GLN A 265 0.44 9.30 -4.76
C GLN A 265 1.08 8.25 -5.65
N LEU A 266 2.19 7.63 -5.20
CA LEU A 266 2.80 6.51 -5.91
C LEU A 266 1.83 5.32 -6.06
N GLY A 267 0.86 5.16 -5.16
CA GLY A 267 -0.20 4.16 -5.26
C GLY A 267 -1.26 4.47 -6.32
N MET A 268 -1.42 5.73 -6.77
CA MET A 268 -2.51 6.15 -7.66
C MET A 268 -2.19 6.05 -9.17
N GLY A 269 -1.05 5.46 -9.55
CA GLY A 269 -0.65 5.32 -10.95
C GLY A 269 -1.55 4.38 -11.78
N ARG A 270 -1.46 4.43 -13.11
CA ARG A 270 -2.21 3.58 -14.05
C ARG A 270 -1.49 2.25 -14.34
N MET A 271 -2.24 1.17 -14.54
CA MET A 271 -1.70 -0.13 -15.00
C MET A 271 -1.51 -0.11 -16.52
N SER A 272 -0.44 -0.73 -17.04
CA SER A 272 -0.20 -0.79 -18.48
C SER A 272 -1.34 -1.53 -19.21
N ALA A 273 -1.71 -1.05 -20.40
CA ALA A 273 -2.76 -1.68 -21.21
C ALA A 273 -2.39 -3.11 -21.60
N ALA A 274 -1.09 -3.38 -21.81
CA ALA A 274 -0.55 -4.70 -22.12
C ALA A 274 -0.80 -5.70 -20.97
N VAL A 275 -0.47 -5.33 -19.73
CA VAL A 275 -0.71 -6.16 -18.54
C VAL A 275 -2.19 -6.42 -18.36
N ARG A 276 -3.03 -5.36 -18.47
CA ARG A 276 -4.48 -5.51 -18.37
C ARG A 276 -5.02 -6.49 -19.41
N ALA A 277 -4.61 -6.37 -20.66
CA ALA A 277 -5.02 -7.28 -21.74
C ALA A 277 -4.56 -8.72 -21.51
N LYS A 278 -3.36 -8.94 -20.96
CA LYS A 278 -2.84 -10.29 -20.65
C LYS A 278 -3.63 -10.94 -19.50
N LEU A 279 -3.98 -10.17 -18.46
CA LEU A 279 -4.83 -10.62 -17.36
C LEU A 279 -6.23 -11.02 -17.83
N LEU A 280 -6.89 -10.16 -18.62
CA LEU A 280 -8.24 -10.42 -19.12
C LEU A 280 -8.29 -11.67 -20.02
N ARG A 281 -7.26 -11.88 -20.86
CA ARG A 281 -7.12 -13.12 -21.65
C ARG A 281 -6.98 -14.37 -20.78
N ALA A 282 -6.17 -14.32 -19.73
CA ALA A 282 -5.99 -15.45 -18.82
C ALA A 282 -7.27 -15.80 -18.03
N ILE A 283 -8.03 -14.78 -17.63
CA ILE A 283 -9.35 -14.95 -16.99
C ILE A 283 -10.32 -15.65 -17.96
N ALA A 284 -10.45 -15.13 -19.20
CA ALA A 284 -11.34 -15.71 -20.21
C ALA A 284 -10.99 -17.17 -20.54
N ALA A 285 -9.70 -17.49 -20.69
CA ALA A 285 -9.24 -18.86 -20.95
C ALA A 285 -9.61 -19.83 -19.82
N ARG A 286 -9.64 -19.37 -18.56
CA ARG A 286 -10.05 -20.19 -17.42
C ARG A 286 -11.56 -20.37 -17.35
N GLU A 287 -12.33 -19.30 -17.58
CA GLU A 287 -13.78 -19.36 -17.68
C GLU A 287 -14.21 -20.36 -18.77
N GLN A 288 -13.54 -20.37 -19.92
CA GLN A 288 -13.80 -21.32 -20.99
C GLN A 288 -13.50 -22.77 -20.56
N LYS A 289 -12.36 -23.03 -19.92
CA LYS A 289 -12.04 -24.36 -19.37
C LYS A 289 -13.04 -24.84 -18.33
N GLU A 290 -13.57 -23.95 -17.48
CA GLU A 290 -14.60 -24.27 -16.51
C GLU A 290 -15.95 -24.61 -17.19
N ARG A 291 -16.33 -23.86 -18.23
CA ARG A 291 -17.50 -24.16 -19.07
C ARG A 291 -17.39 -25.49 -19.80
N GLU A 292 -16.21 -25.82 -20.33
CA GLU A 292 -15.95 -27.11 -20.99
C GLU A 292 -15.96 -28.29 -20.00
N ARG A 293 -15.54 -28.08 -18.74
CA ARG A 293 -15.63 -29.10 -17.69
C ARG A 293 -17.06 -29.35 -17.25
N THR A 294 -17.86 -28.30 -17.06
CA THR A 294 -19.26 -28.42 -16.66
C THR A 294 -20.15 -28.97 -17.78
N SER A 295 -19.83 -28.71 -19.05
CA SER A 295 -20.52 -29.31 -20.19
C SER A 295 -20.22 -30.81 -20.33
N LYS A 296 -18.97 -31.22 -20.09
CA LYS A 296 -18.56 -32.64 -20.10
C LYS A 296 -19.05 -33.45 -18.90
N SER A 297 -19.32 -32.80 -17.75
CA SER A 297 -19.76 -33.48 -16.53
C SER A 297 -21.28 -33.69 -16.42
N ARG A 298 -22.08 -33.30 -17.43
CA ARG A 298 -23.54 -33.54 -17.44
C ARG A 298 -23.76 -34.95 -18.01
N PRO A 299 -24.06 -35.98 -17.20
CA PRO A 299 -24.35 -37.30 -17.75
C PRO A 299 -25.66 -37.20 -18.52
N GLY A 300 -25.66 -37.66 -19.77
CA GLY A 300 -26.88 -37.74 -20.57
C GLY A 300 -27.96 -38.48 -19.77
N ARG A 301 -29.08 -37.81 -19.50
CA ARG A 301 -30.30 -38.49 -19.03
C ARG A 301 -30.58 -39.58 -20.06
N ARG A 302 -30.37 -40.84 -19.69
CA ARG A 302 -30.87 -41.98 -20.47
C ARG A 302 -32.38 -41.75 -20.66
N PRO A 303 -32.90 -41.82 -21.89
CA PRO A 303 -34.35 -41.79 -22.07
C PRO A 303 -34.92 -43.02 -21.37
N VAL A 304 -35.82 -42.78 -20.41
CA VAL A 304 -36.61 -43.84 -19.77
C VAL A 304 -37.49 -44.43 -20.86
N ARG A 305 -37.08 -45.56 -21.45
CA ARG A 305 -37.91 -46.35 -22.35
C ARG A 305 -38.96 -47.10 -21.52
N GLY A 306 -40.21 -46.63 -21.65
CA GLY A 306 -41.39 -47.46 -21.86
C GLY A 306 -41.98 -48.22 -20.66
N ARG A 307 -43.26 -47.94 -20.39
CA ARG A 307 -44.30 -48.98 -20.40
C ARG A 307 -45.66 -48.35 -20.72
N THR A 308 -46.04 -48.42 -21.98
CA THR A 308 -47.43 -48.44 -22.43
C THR A 308 -48.00 -49.79 -22.03
N GLY A 309 -48.85 -49.83 -21.00
CA GLY A 309 -49.72 -50.96 -20.70
C GLY A 309 -51.12 -50.62 -21.22
N ASP A 310 -51.48 -51.29 -22.31
CA ASP A 310 -52.79 -51.29 -22.95
C ASP A 310 -53.57 -52.50 -22.41
N ARG A 311 -54.83 -52.27 -22.01
CA ARG A 311 -55.93 -53.21 -21.67
C ARG A 311 -55.85 -54.04 -20.39
#